data_AF-A0A2Z2HQM2-F1
#
_entry.id   AF-A0A2Z2HQM2-F1
#
_cell.length_a   1.000
_cell.length_b   1.000
_cell.length_c   1.000
_cell.angle_alpha   90.00
_cell.angle_beta   90.00
_cell.angle_gamma   90.00
#
_symmetry.space_group_name_H-M   'P 1'
#
loop_
_entity.id
_entity.type
_entity.pdbx_description
1 polymer ?
#
loop_
_entity_poly.entity_id
_entity_poly.type
_entity_poly.pdbx_seq_one_letter_code
_entity_poly.pdbx_strand_id
1 'polypeptide(L)'
;MDLDPDRYRQMSKREILRELIEHVSTSEENQEEKEHRSGSSTDLNLYLLDNRGYEIGSLDDYINHITKSGRVSGHAKNFVSNHTFSEENLGPETALVSITTPEKSRTDDSIWIQQGEYIWVLTTERQDWRKKTIENLIKYLPQVERLYLSSEYLDALTQEDIIRDSYISGFTSQYHAPYADRHATLRFHGGRREDLEKAERYFNAKPTRIEFDQTNSPEAAIQGASTNDGRLTLQSVVDGSQDKAVETLLSVSEEYQELDKANFEVDHEPTHNSFENGFSVDGFTAIELTDPDRSTETGEALVEELKENVLNGPQYKFGQRDRNTLRVFDTQHDEIFDLAVEGPNIIVYPREPATAMSLRDIVQEIYEYDSTYSQKKVENPVARP
;
A
#
# COMPACT_ATOMS: atom_id res chain seq x y z
N MET A 1 -10.95 15.62 -14.07
CA MET A 1 -11.87 16.47 -13.28
C MET A 1 -11.32 17.90 -13.34
N ASP A 2 -12.11 18.94 -13.04
CA ASP A 2 -11.57 20.30 -12.89
C ASP A 2 -11.93 20.73 -11.46
N LEU A 3 -10.97 20.56 -10.53
CA LEU A 3 -11.17 20.89 -9.13
C LEU A 3 -10.94 22.38 -8.93
N ASP A 4 -12.00 23.12 -8.59
CA ASP A 4 -11.88 24.53 -8.21
C ASP A 4 -11.24 24.65 -6.82
N PRO A 5 -10.00 25.14 -6.69
CA PRO A 5 -9.32 25.25 -5.39
C PRO A 5 -10.11 26.10 -4.40
N ASP A 6 -10.77 27.16 -4.86
CA ASP A 6 -11.52 28.06 -3.98
C ASP A 6 -12.73 27.37 -3.33
N ARG A 7 -13.27 26.32 -3.96
CA ARG A 7 -14.35 25.50 -3.40
C ARG A 7 -13.88 24.68 -2.20
N TYR A 8 -12.66 24.14 -2.27
CA TYR A 8 -12.13 23.25 -1.23
C TYR A 8 -11.41 23.99 -0.11
N ARG A 9 -11.14 25.29 -0.30
CA ARG A 9 -10.52 26.11 0.74
C ARG A 9 -11.36 26.09 2.01
N GLN A 10 -10.70 25.81 3.13
CA GLN A 10 -11.31 25.75 4.46
C GLN A 10 -12.33 24.62 4.69
N MET A 11 -12.54 23.73 3.71
CA MET A 11 -13.34 22.52 3.93
C MET A 11 -12.58 21.55 4.84
N SER A 12 -13.30 20.92 5.75
CA SER A 12 -12.79 19.79 6.52
C SER A 12 -12.60 18.56 5.64
N LYS A 13 -11.78 17.61 6.10
CA LYS A 13 -11.59 16.29 5.47
C LYS A 13 -12.93 15.62 5.09
N ARG A 14 -13.90 15.65 6.00
CA ARG A 14 -15.22 15.04 5.79
C ARG A 14 -16.02 15.73 4.69
N GLU A 15 -15.95 17.06 4.63
CA GLU A 15 -16.61 17.84 3.58
C GLU A 15 -15.97 17.59 2.21
N ILE A 16 -14.64 17.51 2.14
CA ILE A 16 -13.92 17.16 0.90
C ILE A 16 -14.32 15.77 0.41
N LEU A 17 -14.34 14.76 1.29
CA LEU A 17 -14.76 13.40 0.93
C LEU A 17 -16.20 13.38 0.42
N ARG A 18 -17.13 14.05 1.13
CA ARG A 18 -18.53 14.13 0.73
C ARG A 18 -18.66 14.73 -0.67
N GLU A 19 -17.97 15.83 -0.91
CA GLU A 19 -17.97 16.53 -2.20
C GLU A 19 -17.44 15.62 -3.32
N LEU A 20 -16.32 14.94 -3.12
CA LEU A 20 -15.78 14.00 -4.11
C LEU A 20 -16.70 12.77 -4.32
N ILE A 21 -17.38 12.31 -3.28
CA ILE A 21 -18.36 11.22 -3.37
C ILE A 21 -19.58 11.65 -4.19
N GLU A 22 -20.03 12.90 -4.07
CA GLU A 22 -21.12 13.44 -4.90
C GLU A 22 -20.78 13.36 -6.39
N HIS A 23 -19.51 13.49 -6.78
CA HIS A 23 -19.06 13.38 -8.18
C HIS A 23 -19.14 11.94 -8.73
N VAL A 24 -19.16 10.93 -7.87
CA VAL A 24 -19.23 9.50 -8.26
C VAL A 24 -20.56 8.86 -7.89
N SER A 25 -21.43 9.61 -7.22
CA SER A 25 -22.79 9.19 -6.86
C SER A 25 -23.64 9.04 -8.10
N THR A 26 -24.49 8.01 -8.09
CA THR A 26 -25.38 7.69 -9.21
C THR A 26 -26.74 7.27 -8.67
N SER A 27 -27.81 7.53 -9.44
CA SER A 27 -29.13 6.98 -9.12
C SER A 27 -29.12 5.44 -9.14
N GLU A 28 -30.01 4.81 -8.37
CA GLU A 28 -30.15 3.33 -8.26
C GLU A 28 -30.25 2.65 -9.64
N GLU A 29 -31.09 3.18 -10.55
CA GLU A 29 -31.27 2.63 -11.91
C GLU A 29 -29.97 2.57 -12.75
N ASN A 30 -28.97 3.39 -12.44
CA ASN A 30 -27.70 3.45 -13.19
C ASN A 30 -26.61 2.54 -12.59
N GLN A 31 -26.82 1.93 -11.43
CA GLN A 31 -25.85 1.02 -10.82
C GLN A 31 -25.79 -0.34 -11.52
N GLU A 32 -26.94 -0.90 -11.92
CA GLU A 32 -26.98 -2.18 -12.67
C GLU A 32 -26.20 -2.09 -14.00
N GLU A 33 -26.16 -0.91 -14.64
CA GLU A 33 -25.37 -0.70 -15.86
C GLU A 33 -23.85 -0.65 -15.61
N LYS A 34 -23.40 -0.29 -14.39
CA LYS A 34 -21.97 -0.20 -14.02
C LYS A 34 -21.35 -1.58 -13.75
N GLU A 35 -22.11 -2.55 -13.24
CA GLU A 35 -21.61 -3.91 -12.95
C GLU A 35 -20.97 -4.61 -14.16
N HIS A 36 -21.35 -4.22 -15.38
CA HIS A 36 -20.89 -4.85 -16.62
C HIS A 36 -19.91 -4.02 -17.46
N ARG A 37 -19.56 -2.80 -17.04
CA ARG A 37 -18.67 -1.90 -17.81
C ARG A 37 -17.31 -1.74 -17.13
N SER A 38 -16.40 -2.68 -17.38
CA SER A 38 -15.00 -2.48 -17.04
C SER A 38 -14.38 -1.40 -17.96
N GLY A 39 -14.12 -0.20 -17.42
CA GLY A 39 -13.15 0.74 -18.00
C GLY A 39 -13.61 2.17 -18.33
N SER A 40 -14.83 2.60 -18.01
CA SER A 40 -15.26 3.99 -18.27
C SER A 40 -15.87 4.74 -17.08
N SER A 41 -15.96 4.14 -15.89
CA SER A 41 -16.52 4.79 -14.71
C SER A 41 -15.52 5.75 -14.06
N THR A 42 -16.03 6.88 -13.61
CA THR A 42 -15.34 7.80 -12.72
C THR A 42 -15.46 7.23 -11.32
N ASP A 43 -14.41 6.56 -10.83
CA ASP A 43 -14.36 5.98 -9.50
C ASP A 43 -13.60 6.93 -8.57
N LEU A 44 -14.02 7.05 -7.30
CA LEU A 44 -13.24 7.79 -6.30
C LEU A 44 -12.15 6.86 -5.79
N ASN A 45 -10.90 7.28 -5.92
CA ASN A 45 -9.74 6.54 -5.44
C ASN A 45 -9.07 7.31 -4.30
N LEU A 46 -8.74 6.58 -3.26
CA LEU A 46 -7.97 7.04 -2.12
C LEU A 46 -6.70 6.19 -2.04
N TYR A 47 -5.54 6.85 -2.04
CA TYR A 47 -4.27 6.22 -1.70
C TYR A 47 -3.87 6.64 -0.30
N LEU A 48 -3.56 5.65 0.53
CA LEU A 48 -3.04 5.81 1.87
C LEU A 48 -1.53 5.72 1.80
N LEU A 49 -0.86 6.79 2.21
CA LEU A 49 0.59 6.91 2.14
C LEU A 49 1.17 7.13 3.54
N ASP A 50 2.33 6.56 3.79
CA ASP A 50 3.23 6.92 4.88
C ASP A 50 3.86 8.29 4.58
N ASN A 51 3.89 9.18 5.56
CA ASN A 51 4.41 10.53 5.45
C ASN A 51 5.82 10.61 6.04
N ARG A 52 6.85 10.56 5.19
CA ARG A 52 8.26 10.66 5.61
C ARG A 52 8.78 12.08 5.76
N GLY A 53 7.97 12.97 6.32
CA GLY A 53 8.29 14.40 6.34
C GLY A 53 8.08 15.07 4.98
N TYR A 54 7.18 14.54 4.16
CA TYR A 54 6.55 15.37 3.14
C TYR A 54 5.75 16.46 3.87
N GLU A 55 6.01 17.71 3.51
CA GLU A 55 5.27 18.84 4.03
C GLU A 55 4.45 19.44 2.88
N ILE A 56 3.16 19.64 3.10
CA ILE A 56 2.32 20.35 2.13
C ILE A 56 2.94 21.71 1.80
N GLY A 57 3.18 21.96 0.51
CA GLY A 57 3.89 23.13 -0.02
C GLY A 57 5.33 22.87 -0.45
N SER A 58 5.86 21.65 -0.26
CA SER A 58 7.25 21.28 -0.60
C SER A 58 7.38 20.49 -1.92
N LEU A 59 6.30 20.28 -2.69
CA LEU A 59 6.33 19.48 -3.91
C LEU A 59 7.40 19.98 -4.90
N ASP A 60 7.48 21.30 -5.12
CA ASP A 60 8.44 21.90 -6.05
C ASP A 60 9.90 21.59 -5.69
N ASP A 61 10.22 21.54 -4.39
CA ASP A 61 11.57 21.23 -3.92
C ASP A 61 11.94 19.78 -4.23
N TYR A 62 10.99 18.85 -4.06
CA TYR A 62 11.18 17.44 -4.38
C TYR A 62 11.27 17.16 -5.87
N ILE A 63 10.44 17.80 -6.68
CA ILE A 63 10.52 17.73 -8.15
C ILE A 63 11.88 18.27 -8.65
N ASN A 64 12.36 19.36 -8.04
CA ASN A 64 13.70 19.89 -8.31
C ASN A 64 14.81 18.92 -7.89
N HIS A 65 14.67 18.22 -6.76
CA HIS A 65 15.62 17.21 -6.31
C HIS A 65 15.71 16.04 -7.29
N ILE A 66 14.57 15.52 -7.75
CA ILE A 66 14.50 14.42 -8.74
C ILE A 66 15.26 14.79 -10.02
N THR A 67 15.08 16.02 -10.49
CA THR A 67 15.72 16.52 -11.71
C THR A 67 17.23 16.67 -11.56
N LYS A 68 17.71 17.13 -10.39
CA LYS A 68 19.12 17.48 -10.15
C LYS A 68 19.96 16.33 -9.60
N SER A 69 19.35 15.34 -8.95
CA SER A 69 20.06 14.27 -8.26
C SER A 69 20.64 13.26 -9.25
N GLY A 70 21.94 12.99 -9.16
CA GLY A 70 22.61 11.93 -9.94
C GLY A 70 22.21 10.50 -9.53
N ARG A 71 21.59 10.35 -8.36
CA ARG A 71 21.22 9.05 -7.78
C ARG A 71 19.80 8.59 -8.15
N VAL A 72 18.97 9.49 -8.67
CA VAL A 72 17.57 9.18 -9.03
C VAL A 72 17.49 8.48 -10.39
N SER A 73 16.60 7.49 -10.48
CA SER A 73 16.43 6.65 -11.66
C SER A 73 16.10 7.44 -12.93
N GLY A 74 16.49 6.91 -14.09
CA GLY A 74 16.16 7.52 -15.39
C GLY A 74 14.65 7.62 -15.63
N HIS A 75 13.86 6.70 -15.09
CA HIS A 75 12.40 6.69 -15.23
C HIS A 75 11.75 7.87 -14.50
N ALA A 76 12.16 8.16 -13.26
CA ALA A 76 11.65 9.30 -12.50
C ALA A 76 12.01 10.64 -13.18
N LYS A 77 13.25 10.77 -13.67
CA LYS A 77 13.68 11.97 -14.41
C LYS A 77 12.89 12.19 -15.69
N ASN A 78 12.68 11.13 -16.47
CA ASN A 78 11.88 11.20 -17.69
C ASN A 78 10.41 11.53 -17.38
N PHE A 79 9.86 11.00 -16.28
CA PHE A 79 8.52 11.35 -15.86
C PHE A 79 8.40 12.84 -15.54
N VAL A 80 9.30 13.36 -14.71
CA VAL A 80 9.32 14.79 -14.34
C VAL A 80 9.56 15.69 -15.53
N SER A 81 10.43 15.31 -16.48
CA SER A 81 10.67 16.14 -17.68
C SER A 81 9.48 16.25 -18.62
N ASN A 82 8.56 15.29 -18.56
CA ASN A 82 7.41 15.20 -19.47
C ASN A 82 6.13 15.82 -18.88
N HIS A 83 6.17 16.31 -17.63
CA HIS A 83 5.02 16.83 -16.92
C HIS A 83 5.35 18.16 -16.23
N THR A 84 4.32 18.95 -16.00
CA THR A 84 4.38 20.11 -15.10
C THR A 84 3.58 19.77 -13.84
N PHE A 85 4.10 20.15 -12.69
CA PHE A 85 3.50 19.91 -11.39
C PHE A 85 3.14 21.25 -10.76
N SER A 86 2.04 21.30 -10.02
CA SER A 86 1.70 22.41 -9.14
C SER A 86 1.03 21.91 -7.89
N GLU A 87 1.35 22.54 -6.76
CA GLU A 87 0.74 22.31 -5.46
C GLU A 87 0.11 23.62 -4.98
N GLU A 88 -1.21 23.62 -4.79
CA GLU A 88 -1.94 24.76 -4.24
C GLU A 88 -2.51 24.41 -2.87
N ASN A 89 -2.10 25.15 -1.85
CA ASN A 89 -2.58 24.94 -0.48
C ASN A 89 -4.05 25.33 -0.36
N LEU A 90 -4.89 24.37 0.05
CA LEU A 90 -6.31 24.53 0.35
C LEU A 90 -6.55 24.78 1.84
N GLY A 91 -5.59 24.38 2.67
CA GLY A 91 -5.60 24.52 4.13
C GLY A 91 -4.20 24.25 4.71
N PRO A 92 -4.07 24.19 6.05
CA PRO A 92 -2.77 23.92 6.70
C PRO A 92 -2.24 22.51 6.42
N GLU A 93 -3.13 21.53 6.22
CA GLU A 93 -2.80 20.12 6.02
C GLU A 93 -3.37 19.58 4.70
N THR A 94 -3.85 20.46 3.83
CA THR A 94 -4.55 20.06 2.60
C THR A 94 -4.04 20.85 1.41
N ALA A 95 -3.74 20.16 0.30
CA ALA A 95 -3.41 20.79 -0.97
C ALA A 95 -4.08 20.13 -2.16
N LEU A 96 -4.30 20.92 -3.20
CA LEU A 96 -4.59 20.43 -4.54
C LEU A 96 -3.25 20.23 -5.25
N VAL A 97 -3.01 19.00 -5.71
CA VAL A 97 -1.85 18.66 -6.54
C VAL A 97 -2.34 18.37 -7.94
N SER A 98 -1.85 19.15 -8.90
CA SER A 98 -2.19 19.06 -10.32
C SER A 98 -0.98 18.64 -11.13
N ILE A 99 -1.18 17.67 -12.03
CA ILE A 99 -0.16 17.17 -12.94
C ILE A 99 -0.61 17.43 -14.37
N THR A 100 0.04 18.36 -15.05
CA THR A 100 -0.24 18.66 -16.46
C THR A 100 0.68 17.84 -17.37
N THR A 101 0.10 17.11 -18.32
CA THR A 101 0.80 16.47 -19.45
C THR A 101 0.69 17.38 -20.68
N PRO A 102 1.72 18.17 -21.04
CA PRO A 102 1.61 19.18 -22.10
C PRO A 102 1.30 18.59 -23.48
N GLU A 103 1.88 17.42 -23.81
CA GLU A 103 1.63 16.74 -25.09
C GLU A 103 0.16 16.35 -25.31
N LYS A 104 -0.60 16.23 -24.23
CA LYS A 104 -2.01 15.84 -24.24
C LYS A 104 -2.95 17.00 -23.89
N SER A 105 -2.41 18.18 -23.57
CA SER A 105 -3.17 19.32 -23.06
C SER A 105 -4.17 18.92 -21.96
N ARG A 106 -3.71 18.10 -21.02
CA ARG A 106 -4.54 17.53 -19.95
C ARG A 106 -3.89 17.81 -18.61
N THR A 107 -4.71 18.11 -17.61
CA THR A 107 -4.33 18.16 -16.21
C THR A 107 -5.10 17.08 -15.47
N ASP A 108 -4.40 16.32 -14.64
CA ASP A 108 -4.97 15.33 -13.74
C ASP A 108 -4.82 15.86 -12.30
N ASP A 109 -5.93 15.91 -11.57
CA ASP A 109 -5.97 16.51 -10.24
C ASP A 109 -6.11 15.48 -9.12
N SER A 110 -5.51 15.80 -7.97
CA SER A 110 -5.66 15.05 -6.72
C SER A 110 -5.63 15.96 -5.50
N ILE A 111 -6.42 15.64 -4.48
CA ILE A 111 -6.39 16.33 -3.19
C ILE A 111 -5.53 15.52 -2.23
N TRP A 112 -4.53 16.17 -1.65
CA TRP A 112 -3.61 15.59 -0.68
C TRP A 112 -4.00 16.11 0.70
N ILE A 113 -4.25 15.21 1.66
CA ILE A 113 -4.61 15.54 3.04
C ILE A 113 -3.60 14.86 3.95
N GLN A 114 -2.75 15.66 4.60
CA GLN A 114 -1.80 15.21 5.61
C GLN A 114 -2.51 14.95 6.94
N GLN A 115 -2.25 13.81 7.57
CA GLN A 115 -2.85 13.37 8.82
C GLN A 115 -1.80 12.70 9.69
N GLY A 116 -1.14 13.47 10.55
CA GLY A 116 -0.04 12.97 11.37
C GLY A 116 1.07 12.35 10.51
N GLU A 117 1.30 11.07 10.71
CA GLU A 117 2.31 10.25 10.01
C GLU A 117 1.84 9.73 8.65
N TYR A 118 0.66 10.12 8.19
CA TYR A 118 0.10 9.63 6.91
C TYR A 118 -0.34 10.77 5.99
N ILE A 119 -0.43 10.46 4.68
CA ILE A 119 -1.03 11.33 3.66
C ILE A 119 -2.10 10.56 2.91
N TRP A 120 -3.25 11.19 2.71
CA TRP A 120 -4.34 10.67 1.90
C TRP A 120 -4.33 11.39 0.56
N VAL A 121 -4.24 10.64 -0.54
CA VAL A 121 -4.33 11.19 -1.90
C VAL A 121 -5.64 10.76 -2.53
N LEU A 122 -6.53 11.71 -2.74
CA LEU A 122 -7.88 11.53 -3.27
C LEU A 122 -7.97 11.98 -4.72
N THR A 123 -8.53 11.15 -5.59
CA THR A 123 -8.72 11.50 -7.00
C THR A 123 -9.87 10.74 -7.63
N THR A 124 -10.55 11.36 -8.59
CA THR A 124 -11.56 10.71 -9.44
C THR A 124 -11.08 10.51 -10.87
N GLU A 125 -9.77 10.74 -11.12
CA GLU A 125 -9.21 10.60 -12.46
C GLU A 125 -9.30 9.17 -12.98
N ARG A 126 -9.55 9.04 -14.29
CA ARG A 126 -9.71 7.71 -14.90
C ARG A 126 -8.44 6.88 -14.77
N GLN A 127 -8.62 5.58 -14.60
CA GLN A 127 -7.57 4.60 -14.34
C GLN A 127 -6.36 4.72 -15.28
N ASP A 128 -6.59 4.84 -16.59
CA ASP A 128 -5.51 4.92 -17.60
C ASP A 128 -4.59 6.13 -17.44
N TRP A 129 -5.11 7.21 -16.85
CA TRP A 129 -4.42 8.48 -16.68
C TRP A 129 -3.80 8.57 -15.31
N ARG A 130 -4.60 8.29 -14.28
CA ARG A 130 -4.20 8.18 -12.88
C ARG A 130 -2.96 7.31 -12.71
N LYS A 131 -2.89 6.14 -13.37
CA LYS A 131 -1.70 5.26 -13.39
C LYS A 131 -0.45 5.91 -13.98
N LYS A 132 -0.61 6.79 -14.97
CA LYS A 132 0.50 7.44 -15.69
C LYS A 132 0.95 8.73 -15.00
N THR A 133 0.10 9.37 -14.22
CA THR A 133 0.37 10.64 -13.54
C THR A 133 0.43 10.49 -12.02
N ILE A 134 -0.72 10.47 -11.34
CA ILE A 134 -0.81 10.47 -9.87
C ILE A 134 -0.06 9.29 -9.24
N GLU A 135 -0.29 8.08 -9.75
CA GLU A 135 0.38 6.88 -9.22
C GLU A 135 1.90 6.90 -9.43
N ASN A 136 2.35 7.45 -10.57
CA ASN A 136 3.78 7.61 -10.85
C ASN A 136 4.40 8.72 -10.00
N LEU A 137 3.67 9.80 -9.73
CA LEU A 137 4.14 10.86 -8.84
C LEU A 137 4.39 10.28 -7.45
N ILE A 138 3.40 9.57 -6.88
CA ILE A 138 3.54 8.87 -5.59
C ILE A 138 4.75 7.92 -5.63
N LYS A 139 4.87 7.10 -6.68
CA LYS A 139 5.98 6.14 -6.83
C LYS A 139 7.36 6.81 -6.88
N TYR A 140 7.47 8.01 -7.43
CA TYR A 140 8.77 8.68 -7.64
C TYR A 140 9.12 9.73 -6.58
N LEU A 141 8.20 10.02 -5.66
CA LEU A 141 8.46 10.91 -4.53
C LEU A 141 9.02 10.08 -3.36
N PRO A 142 10.31 10.22 -3.02
CA PRO A 142 10.91 9.41 -1.94
C PRO A 142 10.40 9.77 -0.53
N GLN A 143 9.66 10.86 -0.38
CA GLN A 143 9.13 11.34 0.91
C GLN A 143 7.74 10.78 1.24
N VAL A 144 7.16 10.01 0.33
CA VAL A 144 5.90 9.30 0.57
C VAL A 144 6.02 7.87 0.06
N GLU A 145 5.31 6.96 0.70
CA GLU A 145 5.25 5.57 0.27
C GLU A 145 3.84 5.06 0.45
N ARG A 146 3.36 4.18 -0.44
CA ARG A 146 2.06 3.56 -0.22
C ARG A 146 2.14 2.63 0.97
N LEU A 147 1.11 2.65 1.80
CA LEU A 147 0.94 1.61 2.81
C LEU A 147 0.76 0.26 2.12
N TYR A 148 1.14 -0.80 2.83
CA TYR A 148 0.97 -2.17 2.36
C TYR A 148 0.39 -3.03 3.47
N LEU A 149 -0.59 -3.87 3.13
CA LEU A 149 -1.08 -4.91 4.02
C LEU A 149 -0.86 -6.26 3.38
N SER A 150 -0.29 -7.20 4.13
CA SER A 150 -0.28 -8.59 3.70
C SER A 150 -1.72 -9.08 3.53
N SER A 151 -1.88 -10.04 2.63
CA SER A 151 -3.19 -10.54 2.22
C SER A 151 -4.07 -11.05 3.37
N GLU A 152 -3.48 -11.51 4.46
CA GLU A 152 -4.22 -12.02 5.63
C GLU A 152 -4.96 -10.91 6.39
N TYR A 153 -4.52 -9.66 6.26
CA TYR A 153 -5.15 -8.50 6.88
C TYR A 153 -6.19 -7.82 5.96
N LEU A 154 -6.23 -8.14 4.67
CA LEU A 154 -7.20 -7.51 3.76
C LEU A 154 -8.66 -7.86 4.07
N ASP A 155 -8.96 -9.09 4.50
CA ASP A 155 -10.33 -9.48 4.88
C ASP A 155 -10.80 -8.72 6.13
N ALA A 156 -9.88 -8.36 7.03
CA ALA A 156 -10.20 -7.58 8.24
C ALA A 156 -10.90 -6.25 7.91
N LEU A 157 -10.53 -5.62 6.79
CA LEU A 157 -11.13 -4.37 6.31
C LEU A 157 -12.61 -4.49 5.94
N THR A 158 -13.15 -5.71 5.81
CA THR A 158 -14.55 -5.98 5.43
C THR A 158 -15.37 -6.60 6.57
N GLN A 159 -14.85 -6.57 7.80
CA GLN A 159 -15.59 -7.04 8.96
C GLN A 159 -16.68 -6.05 9.37
N GLU A 160 -17.75 -6.54 10.00
CA GLU A 160 -18.97 -5.74 10.31
C GLU A 160 -18.71 -4.59 11.29
N ASP A 161 -17.69 -4.72 12.13
CA ASP A 161 -17.20 -3.69 13.04
C ASP A 161 -16.50 -2.53 12.30
N ILE A 162 -15.93 -2.79 11.12
CA ILE A 162 -15.33 -1.78 10.25
C ILE A 162 -16.36 -1.20 9.29
N ILE A 163 -17.04 -2.06 8.53
CA ILE A 163 -18.06 -1.69 7.56
C ILE A 163 -19.39 -2.40 7.88
N ARG A 164 -20.33 -1.62 8.41
CA ARG A 164 -21.66 -2.14 8.78
C ARG A 164 -22.43 -2.63 7.56
N ASP A 165 -23.08 -3.78 7.69
CA ASP A 165 -23.90 -4.40 6.63
C ASP A 165 -23.14 -4.63 5.32
N SER A 166 -21.81 -4.85 5.41
CA SER A 166 -20.99 -5.17 4.26
C SER A 166 -20.87 -6.67 4.02
N TYR A 167 -20.69 -7.05 2.76
CA TYR A 167 -20.27 -8.39 2.39
C TYR A 167 -19.26 -8.32 1.24
N ILE A 168 -18.41 -9.34 1.16
CA ILE A 168 -17.50 -9.52 0.03
C ILE A 168 -18.34 -9.81 -1.22
N SER A 169 -18.23 -8.96 -2.23
CA SER A 169 -18.92 -9.13 -3.52
C SER A 169 -17.98 -9.70 -4.60
N GLY A 170 -16.67 -9.64 -4.39
CA GLY A 170 -15.67 -10.22 -5.27
C GLY A 170 -14.28 -10.15 -4.68
N PHE A 171 -13.33 -10.85 -5.28
CA PHE A 171 -11.91 -10.70 -4.91
C PHE A 171 -10.99 -11.09 -6.06
N THR A 172 -9.77 -10.55 -6.02
CA THR A 172 -8.67 -10.96 -6.88
C THR A 172 -7.59 -11.57 -6.00
N SER A 173 -7.17 -12.79 -6.34
CA SER A 173 -6.04 -13.45 -5.71
C SER A 173 -4.93 -13.71 -6.73
N GLN A 174 -3.70 -13.57 -6.29
CA GLN A 174 -2.54 -13.98 -7.06
C GLN A 174 -2.06 -15.34 -6.58
N TYR A 175 -1.72 -16.20 -7.53
CA TYR A 175 -1.11 -17.49 -7.30
C TYR A 175 0.27 -17.50 -7.93
N HIS A 176 1.26 -17.76 -7.09
CA HIS A 176 2.64 -17.99 -7.46
C HIS A 176 2.94 -19.48 -7.24
N ALA A 177 3.23 -20.20 -8.31
CA ALA A 177 3.59 -21.60 -8.19
C ALA A 177 4.97 -21.71 -7.52
N PRO A 178 5.12 -22.50 -6.43
CA PRO A 178 6.43 -22.75 -5.86
C PRO A 178 7.37 -23.32 -6.94
N TYR A 179 8.54 -22.70 -7.11
CA TYR A 179 9.60 -23.17 -8.00
C TYR A 179 9.27 -23.17 -9.51
N ALA A 180 8.35 -22.30 -9.96
CA ALA A 180 8.10 -22.08 -11.38
C ALA A 180 7.70 -20.63 -11.70
N ASP A 181 8.15 -20.10 -12.85
CA ASP A 181 7.74 -18.80 -13.43
C ASP A 181 6.27 -18.80 -13.93
N ARG A 182 5.37 -19.48 -13.23
CA ARG A 182 3.94 -19.54 -13.56
C ARG A 182 3.19 -18.66 -12.58
N HIS A 183 2.77 -17.51 -13.09
CA HIS A 183 1.86 -16.60 -12.40
C HIS A 183 0.44 -16.85 -12.90
N ALA A 184 -0.50 -17.00 -11.97
CA ALA A 184 -1.92 -17.00 -12.28
C ALA A 184 -2.64 -15.95 -11.45
N THR A 185 -3.57 -15.24 -12.07
CA THR A 185 -4.49 -14.35 -11.38
C THR A 185 -5.87 -14.96 -11.40
N LEU A 186 -6.43 -15.23 -10.22
CA LEU A 186 -7.78 -15.71 -10.06
C LEU A 186 -8.67 -14.51 -9.72
N ARG A 187 -9.71 -14.29 -10.54
CA ARG A 187 -10.71 -13.24 -10.30
C ARG A 187 -12.06 -13.91 -10.05
N PHE A 188 -12.64 -13.62 -8.91
CA PHE A 188 -13.95 -14.11 -8.51
C PHE A 188 -14.94 -12.95 -8.56
N HIS A 189 -15.97 -13.09 -9.40
CA HIS A 189 -17.08 -12.17 -9.52
C HIS A 189 -18.28 -12.80 -8.82
N GLY A 190 -18.74 -12.19 -7.73
CA GLY A 190 -19.61 -12.86 -6.77
C GLY A 190 -18.80 -13.82 -5.89
N GLY A 191 -18.92 -13.69 -4.59
CA GLY A 191 -18.24 -14.57 -3.64
C GLY A 191 -18.74 -14.37 -2.23
N ARG A 192 -18.36 -15.26 -1.32
CA ARG A 192 -18.49 -15.06 0.12
C ARG A 192 -17.11 -15.19 0.76
N ARG A 193 -16.99 -14.80 2.02
CA ARG A 193 -15.77 -15.03 2.82
C ARG A 193 -15.32 -16.49 2.78
N GLU A 194 -16.25 -17.45 2.80
CA GLU A 194 -15.94 -18.88 2.65
C GLU A 194 -15.24 -19.23 1.33
N ASP A 195 -15.47 -18.48 0.25
CA ASP A 195 -14.84 -18.74 -1.05
C ASP A 195 -13.43 -18.17 -1.10
N LEU A 196 -13.16 -17.09 -0.37
CA LEU A 196 -11.81 -16.60 -0.12
C LEU A 196 -10.98 -17.65 0.63
N GLU A 197 -11.52 -18.19 1.72
CA GLU A 197 -10.87 -19.25 2.51
C GLU A 197 -10.60 -20.52 1.67
N LYS A 198 -11.52 -20.88 0.76
CA LYS A 198 -11.31 -22.01 -0.15
C LYS A 198 -10.22 -21.71 -1.18
N ALA A 199 -10.18 -20.50 -1.74
CA ALA A 199 -9.16 -20.11 -2.70
C ALA A 199 -7.76 -20.20 -2.09
N GLU A 200 -7.60 -19.68 -0.87
CA GLU A 200 -6.35 -19.81 -0.12
C GLU A 200 -6.04 -21.28 0.19
N ARG A 201 -6.99 -22.04 0.77
CA ARG A 201 -6.75 -23.44 1.17
C ARG A 201 -6.37 -24.37 0.01
N TYR A 202 -7.00 -24.21 -1.15
CA TYR A 202 -6.83 -25.16 -2.26
C TYR A 202 -5.83 -24.72 -3.31
N PHE A 203 -5.58 -23.41 -3.42
CA PHE A 203 -4.69 -22.86 -4.42
C PHE A 203 -3.53 -22.06 -3.83
N ASN A 204 -3.43 -21.90 -2.51
CA ASN A 204 -2.48 -20.98 -1.87
C ASN A 204 -2.53 -19.58 -2.53
N ALA A 205 -3.72 -19.17 -2.94
CA ALA A 205 -3.96 -17.95 -3.69
C ALA A 205 -4.42 -16.86 -2.75
N LYS A 206 -3.52 -15.94 -2.42
CA LYS A 206 -3.78 -14.90 -1.43
C LYS A 206 -4.44 -13.67 -2.05
N PRO A 207 -5.41 -13.04 -1.39
CA PRO A 207 -6.08 -11.85 -1.93
C PRO A 207 -5.11 -10.69 -2.08
N THR A 208 -5.16 -10.03 -3.23
CA THR A 208 -4.52 -8.72 -3.45
C THR A 208 -5.55 -7.60 -3.57
N ARG A 209 -6.83 -7.96 -3.68
CA ARG A 209 -7.96 -7.04 -3.75
C ARG A 209 -9.22 -7.72 -3.26
N ILE A 210 -9.98 -7.03 -2.42
CA ILE A 210 -11.32 -7.43 -2.00
C ILE A 210 -12.31 -6.37 -2.46
N GLU A 211 -13.36 -6.80 -3.16
CA GLU A 211 -14.51 -5.98 -3.55
C GLU A 211 -15.62 -6.23 -2.52
N PHE A 212 -16.26 -5.16 -2.08
CA PHE A 212 -17.31 -5.22 -1.07
C PHE A 212 -18.52 -4.40 -1.50
N ASP A 213 -19.69 -4.86 -1.08
CA ASP A 213 -20.94 -4.15 -1.21
C ASP A 213 -21.48 -3.82 0.18
N GLN A 214 -22.12 -2.67 0.33
CA GLN A 214 -22.79 -2.26 1.55
C GLN A 214 -24.25 -1.94 1.26
N THR A 215 -25.18 -2.57 1.97
CA THR A 215 -26.62 -2.42 1.70
C THR A 215 -27.27 -1.40 2.63
N ASN A 216 -28.35 -0.76 2.17
CA ASN A 216 -29.33 -0.06 3.04
C ASN A 216 -30.69 -0.79 3.07
N SER A 217 -30.89 -1.80 2.19
CA SER A 217 -32.07 -2.66 1.92
C SER A 217 -32.70 -2.38 0.53
N PRO A 218 -33.06 -3.38 -0.31
CA PRO A 218 -32.45 -4.71 -0.54
C PRO A 218 -31.29 -4.67 -1.56
N GLU A 219 -30.97 -3.51 -2.11
CA GLU A 219 -29.92 -3.29 -3.11
C GLU A 219 -28.64 -2.71 -2.47
N ALA A 220 -27.51 -2.90 -3.16
CA ALA A 220 -26.20 -2.42 -2.72
C ALA A 220 -26.12 -0.88 -2.83
N ALA A 221 -26.12 -0.20 -1.68
CA ALA A 221 -26.05 1.26 -1.62
C ALA A 221 -24.64 1.79 -1.93
N ILE A 222 -23.61 1.02 -1.63
CA ILE A 222 -22.20 1.37 -1.88
C ILE A 222 -21.50 0.14 -2.44
N GLN A 223 -20.72 0.34 -3.50
CA GLN A 223 -19.80 -0.66 -4.04
C GLN A 223 -18.38 -0.10 -3.98
N GLY A 224 -17.48 -0.85 -3.34
CA GLY A 224 -16.11 -0.44 -3.15
C GLY A 224 -15.13 -1.59 -3.26
N ALA A 225 -13.85 -1.25 -3.21
CA ALA A 225 -12.77 -2.21 -3.15
C ALA A 225 -11.59 -1.70 -2.34
N SER A 226 -10.90 -2.61 -1.67
CA SER A 226 -9.62 -2.37 -1.02
C SER A 226 -8.55 -3.27 -1.62
N THR A 227 -7.31 -2.77 -1.70
CA THR A 227 -6.15 -3.51 -2.16
C THR A 227 -5.04 -3.55 -1.11
N ASN A 228 -4.14 -4.51 -1.26
CA ASN A 228 -2.95 -4.63 -0.41
C ASN A 228 -1.93 -3.50 -0.63
N ASP A 229 -2.04 -2.69 -1.69
CA ASP A 229 -1.13 -1.57 -1.99
C ASP A 229 -1.68 -0.20 -1.54
N GLY A 230 -2.38 -0.16 -0.41
CA GLY A 230 -2.84 1.10 0.20
C GLY A 230 -3.89 1.84 -0.62
N ARG A 231 -4.59 1.18 -1.56
CA ARG A 231 -5.61 1.82 -2.41
C ARG A 231 -7.02 1.37 -2.05
N LEU A 232 -7.86 2.35 -1.73
CA LEU A 232 -9.30 2.20 -1.61
C LEU A 232 -9.98 2.81 -2.83
N THR A 233 -11.05 2.18 -3.30
CA THR A 233 -11.84 2.65 -4.43
C THR A 233 -13.32 2.58 -4.09
N LEU A 234 -14.05 3.68 -4.29
CA LEU A 234 -15.52 3.67 -4.37
C LEU A 234 -15.94 3.71 -5.84
N GLN A 235 -16.62 2.66 -6.28
CA GLN A 235 -17.02 2.47 -7.68
C GLN A 235 -18.42 3.02 -7.93
N SER A 236 -19.31 2.87 -6.96
CA SER A 236 -20.66 3.44 -7.00
C SER A 236 -21.18 3.75 -5.61
N VAL A 237 -21.96 4.84 -5.51
CA VAL A 237 -22.67 5.25 -4.30
C VAL A 237 -24.07 5.68 -4.73
N VAL A 238 -25.09 5.12 -4.11
CA VAL A 238 -26.49 5.51 -4.33
C VAL A 238 -26.73 6.90 -3.73
N ASP A 239 -27.45 7.75 -4.46
CA ASP A 239 -27.89 9.04 -3.96
C ASP A 239 -28.61 8.92 -2.61
N GLY A 240 -28.17 9.69 -1.62
CA GLY A 240 -28.63 9.61 -0.23
C GLY A 240 -27.75 8.75 0.68
N SER A 241 -26.79 8.01 0.12
CA SER A 241 -25.84 7.18 0.87
C SER A 241 -24.46 7.82 1.03
N GLN A 242 -24.28 9.09 0.65
CA GLN A 242 -22.98 9.76 0.66
C GLN A 242 -22.36 9.82 2.07
N ASP A 243 -23.15 10.14 3.10
CA ASP A 243 -22.66 10.17 4.48
C ASP A 243 -22.18 8.79 4.94
N LYS A 244 -22.90 7.73 4.54
CA LYS A 244 -22.49 6.34 4.81
C LYS A 244 -21.18 6.00 4.08
N ALA A 245 -21.01 6.44 2.84
CA ALA A 245 -19.79 6.24 2.06
C ALA A 245 -18.59 7.00 2.64
N VAL A 246 -18.80 8.22 3.18
CA VAL A 246 -17.77 8.96 3.92
C VAL A 246 -17.32 8.17 5.15
N GLU A 247 -18.26 7.69 5.97
CA GLU A 247 -17.90 6.87 7.15
C GLU A 247 -17.15 5.60 6.74
N THR A 248 -17.61 4.91 5.70
CA THR A 248 -16.93 3.71 5.20
C THR A 248 -15.49 4.00 4.77
N LEU A 249 -15.23 5.08 4.02
CA LEU A 249 -13.86 5.45 3.67
C LEU A 249 -13.02 5.79 4.90
N LEU A 250 -13.58 6.50 5.88
CA LEU A 250 -12.86 6.85 7.10
C LEU A 250 -12.51 5.60 7.91
N SER A 251 -13.50 4.76 8.23
CA SER A 251 -13.30 3.53 9.01
C SER A 251 -12.29 2.59 8.36
N VAL A 252 -12.41 2.35 7.05
CA VAL A 252 -11.49 1.46 6.35
C VAL A 252 -10.08 2.05 6.33
N SER A 253 -9.95 3.36 6.16
CA SER A 253 -8.62 4.00 6.14
C SER A 253 -7.95 4.01 7.51
N GLU A 254 -8.72 4.24 8.58
CA GLU A 254 -8.23 4.20 9.96
C GLU A 254 -7.77 2.77 10.31
N GLU A 255 -8.59 1.75 10.03
CA GLU A 255 -8.21 0.34 10.24
C GLU A 255 -6.97 -0.04 9.42
N TYR A 256 -6.87 0.44 8.17
CA TYR A 256 -5.70 0.19 7.33
C TYR A 256 -4.42 0.74 7.97
N GLN A 257 -4.48 1.96 8.49
CA GLN A 257 -3.36 2.61 9.16
C GLN A 257 -2.99 1.91 10.47
N GLU A 258 -3.99 1.49 11.26
CA GLU A 258 -3.77 0.73 12.49
C GLU A 258 -3.10 -0.61 12.21
N LEU A 259 -3.54 -1.35 11.20
CA LEU A 259 -2.95 -2.62 10.79
C LEU A 259 -1.55 -2.44 10.22
N ASP A 260 -1.31 -1.40 9.41
CA ASP A 260 0.04 -1.09 8.90
C ASP A 260 1.00 -0.80 10.06
N LYS A 261 0.59 0.08 10.98
CA LYS A 261 1.34 0.42 12.18
C LYS A 261 1.64 -0.81 13.04
N ALA A 262 0.62 -1.63 13.30
CA ALA A 262 0.77 -2.87 14.07
C ALA A 262 1.76 -3.85 13.43
N ASN A 263 1.92 -3.84 12.11
CA ASN A 263 2.75 -4.79 11.38
C ASN A 263 4.18 -4.30 11.11
N PHE A 264 4.39 -2.99 10.93
CA PHE A 264 5.66 -2.44 10.46
C PHE A 264 6.30 -1.40 11.39
N GLU A 265 5.58 -0.83 12.36
CA GLU A 265 6.17 0.10 13.32
C GLU A 265 7.28 -0.59 14.12
N VAL A 266 8.40 0.10 14.31
CA VAL A 266 9.54 -0.39 15.08
C VAL A 266 9.43 0.15 16.51
N ASP A 267 8.81 -0.62 17.40
CA ASP A 267 8.50 -0.19 18.78
C ASP A 267 9.74 -0.01 19.68
N HIS A 268 10.86 -0.63 19.31
CA HIS A 268 12.10 -0.61 20.07
C HIS A 268 13.29 -0.33 19.15
N GLU A 269 13.90 0.84 19.31
CA GLU A 269 15.24 1.09 18.76
C GLU A 269 16.20 0.03 19.33
N PRO A 270 16.97 -0.68 18.48
CA PRO A 270 17.90 -1.70 18.95
C PRO A 270 18.92 -1.08 19.93
N THR A 271 18.82 -1.40 21.22
CA THR A 271 19.73 -0.82 22.22
C THR A 271 21.04 -1.59 22.27
N HIS A 272 22.12 -0.95 21.84
CA HIS A 272 23.46 -1.55 21.86
C HIS A 272 24.10 -1.43 23.24
N ASN A 273 24.26 -2.56 23.92
CA ASN A 273 24.95 -2.67 25.19
C ASN A 273 26.35 -3.26 24.98
N SER A 274 27.39 -2.44 25.15
CA SER A 274 28.78 -2.89 25.07
C SER A 274 29.30 -3.41 26.41
N PHE A 275 29.99 -4.55 26.38
CA PHE A 275 30.65 -5.18 27.52
C PHE A 275 32.14 -5.42 27.21
N GLU A 276 32.96 -5.65 28.25
CA GLU A 276 34.40 -5.93 28.07
C GLU A 276 34.69 -7.17 27.21
N ASN A 277 33.73 -8.10 27.08
CA ASN A 277 33.84 -9.35 26.31
C ASN A 277 32.87 -9.46 25.12
N GLY A 278 32.26 -8.36 24.66
CA GLY A 278 31.33 -8.40 23.53
C GLY A 278 30.25 -7.32 23.61
N PHE A 279 29.16 -7.49 22.88
CA PHE A 279 27.99 -6.61 22.94
C PHE A 279 26.69 -7.43 22.96
N SER A 280 25.64 -6.91 23.58
CA SER A 280 24.25 -7.36 23.38
C SER A 280 23.47 -6.27 22.66
N VAL A 281 22.40 -6.68 22.00
CA VAL A 281 21.40 -5.78 21.45
C VAL A 281 20.06 -6.21 22.03
N ASP A 282 19.33 -5.29 22.68
CA ASP A 282 18.06 -5.56 23.34
C ASP A 282 16.91 -4.82 22.63
N GLY A 283 15.74 -5.46 22.54
CA GLY A 283 14.53 -4.91 21.91
C GLY A 283 14.45 -5.15 20.40
N PHE A 284 14.36 -6.41 19.96
CA PHE A 284 14.21 -6.72 18.53
C PHE A 284 12.73 -6.84 18.15
N THR A 285 12.20 -5.81 17.49
CA THR A 285 11.11 -6.01 16.54
C THR A 285 11.67 -6.83 15.38
N ALA A 286 10.98 -7.89 14.96
CA ALA A 286 11.31 -8.64 13.75
C ALA A 286 10.04 -8.93 12.97
N ILE A 287 10.16 -9.04 11.64
CA ILE A 287 9.06 -9.49 10.80
C ILE A 287 9.39 -10.91 10.36
N GLU A 288 8.54 -11.86 10.74
CA GLU A 288 8.65 -13.25 10.36
C GLU A 288 7.70 -13.55 9.20
N LEU A 289 8.24 -14.09 8.13
CA LEU A 289 7.51 -14.60 6.98
C LEU A 289 7.58 -16.13 7.00
N THR A 290 6.43 -16.78 7.15
CA THR A 290 6.34 -18.25 7.29
C THR A 290 5.57 -18.86 6.12
N ASP A 291 6.17 -19.86 5.46
CA ASP A 291 5.46 -20.74 4.52
C ASP A 291 5.36 -22.15 5.13
N PRO A 292 4.16 -22.61 5.53
CA PRO A 292 3.97 -23.93 6.12
C PRO A 292 4.14 -25.09 5.12
N ASP A 293 4.02 -24.83 3.81
CA ASP A 293 4.09 -25.85 2.76
C ASP A 293 5.51 -26.00 2.20
N ARG A 294 6.40 -25.02 2.44
CA ARG A 294 7.81 -25.12 2.04
C ARG A 294 8.49 -26.21 2.86
N SER A 295 9.03 -27.20 2.14
CA SER A 295 9.88 -28.21 2.76
C SER A 295 11.08 -27.53 3.44
N THR A 296 11.70 -28.18 4.43
CA THR A 296 12.94 -27.69 5.06
C THR A 296 14.11 -27.73 4.06
N GLU A 297 14.01 -26.98 2.97
CA GLU A 297 15.13 -26.68 2.10
C GLU A 297 16.27 -26.20 3.00
N THR A 298 17.47 -26.68 2.71
CA THR A 298 18.67 -26.21 3.40
C THR A 298 18.69 -24.69 3.26
N GLY A 299 18.68 -23.93 4.36
CA GLY A 299 18.52 -22.47 4.34
C GLY A 299 19.47 -21.74 3.37
N GLU A 300 20.57 -22.35 2.97
CA GLU A 300 21.44 -21.89 1.87
C GLU A 300 20.73 -21.75 0.51
N ALA A 301 19.86 -22.69 0.12
CA ALA A 301 19.14 -22.64 -1.15
C ALA A 301 18.16 -21.48 -1.19
N LEU A 302 17.39 -21.28 -0.12
CA LEU A 302 16.48 -20.14 0.03
C LEU A 302 17.25 -18.81 0.09
N VAL A 303 18.43 -18.77 0.73
CA VAL A 303 19.28 -17.58 0.68
C VAL A 303 19.70 -17.24 -0.75
N GLU A 304 20.12 -18.21 -1.56
CA GLU A 304 20.48 -17.96 -2.96
C GLU A 304 19.27 -17.54 -3.80
N GLU A 305 18.10 -18.15 -3.57
CA GLU A 305 16.84 -17.76 -4.20
C GLU A 305 16.47 -16.29 -3.92
N LEU A 306 16.59 -15.86 -2.66
CA LEU A 306 16.35 -14.47 -2.26
C LEU A 306 17.37 -13.52 -2.88
N LYS A 307 18.64 -13.93 -3.04
CA LYS A 307 19.65 -13.12 -3.73
C LYS A 307 19.32 -12.93 -5.20
N GLU A 308 18.90 -13.98 -5.89
CA GLU A 308 18.68 -13.98 -7.34
C GLU A 308 17.37 -13.29 -7.73
N ASN A 309 16.32 -13.48 -6.93
CA ASN A 309 14.96 -13.12 -7.32
C ASN A 309 14.39 -11.92 -6.56
N VAL A 310 14.81 -11.67 -5.31
CA VAL A 310 14.30 -10.57 -4.48
C VAL A 310 15.32 -9.41 -4.42
N LEU A 311 16.58 -9.72 -4.10
CA LEU A 311 17.61 -8.70 -3.83
C LEU A 311 18.40 -8.27 -5.08
N ASN A 312 18.17 -8.88 -6.24
CA ASN A 312 18.91 -8.61 -7.48
C ASN A 312 18.49 -7.29 -8.17
N GLY A 313 17.51 -6.59 -7.62
CA GLY A 313 17.06 -5.28 -8.11
C GLY A 313 18.07 -4.15 -7.83
N PRO A 314 17.91 -2.99 -8.51
CA PRO A 314 18.78 -1.83 -8.28
C PRO A 314 18.62 -1.19 -6.89
N GLN A 315 17.53 -1.49 -6.19
CA GLN A 315 17.23 -0.96 -4.85
C GLN A 315 18.16 -1.56 -3.79
N TYR A 316 18.48 -2.84 -3.86
CA TYR A 316 19.21 -3.52 -2.80
C TYR A 316 20.68 -3.76 -3.13
N LYS A 317 21.53 -3.54 -2.13
CA LYS A 317 22.89 -4.08 -2.11
C LYS A 317 23.02 -4.97 -0.89
N PHE A 318 23.63 -6.14 -1.05
CA PHE A 318 23.71 -7.07 0.06
C PHE A 318 25.10 -7.70 0.19
N GLY A 319 25.42 -8.12 1.41
CA GLY A 319 26.63 -8.86 1.75
C GLY A 319 26.31 -9.99 2.71
N GLN A 320 27.04 -11.10 2.60
CA GLN A 320 26.89 -12.22 3.53
C GLN A 320 27.36 -11.79 4.93
N ARG A 321 26.51 -11.97 5.95
CA ARG A 321 26.85 -11.71 7.36
C ARG A 321 27.22 -13.00 8.09
N ASP A 322 26.39 -14.02 7.94
CA ASP A 322 26.57 -15.37 8.48
C ASP A 322 25.99 -16.39 7.48
N ARG A 323 26.14 -17.70 7.70
CA ARG A 323 25.75 -18.78 6.79
C ARG A 323 24.35 -18.60 6.18
N ASN A 324 23.36 -18.24 7.01
CA ASN A 324 21.97 -18.07 6.60
C ASN A 324 21.48 -16.62 6.77
N THR A 325 22.38 -15.64 6.81
CA THR A 325 22.00 -14.23 7.06
C THR A 325 22.70 -13.28 6.10
N LEU A 326 21.91 -12.43 5.47
CA LEU A 326 22.36 -11.35 4.59
C LEU A 326 22.20 -10.01 5.30
N ARG A 327 23.19 -9.14 5.13
CA ARG A 327 23.06 -7.72 5.42
C ARG A 327 22.59 -7.02 4.16
N VAL A 328 21.43 -6.39 4.20
CA VAL A 328 20.84 -5.68 3.06
C VAL A 328 20.93 -4.18 3.34
N PHE A 329 21.34 -3.44 2.32
CA PHE A 329 21.35 -1.99 2.27
C PHE A 329 20.35 -1.57 1.20
N ASP A 330 19.27 -0.94 1.63
CA ASP A 330 18.30 -0.28 0.77
C ASP A 330 18.89 1.04 0.29
N THR A 331 19.27 1.08 -0.99
CA THR A 331 19.87 2.25 -1.61
C THR A 331 18.87 3.34 -1.97
N GLN A 332 17.57 3.02 -2.01
CA GLN A 332 16.50 3.97 -2.24
C GLN A 332 16.24 4.78 -0.97
N HIS A 333 16.29 4.12 0.19
CA HIS A 333 15.97 4.73 1.48
C HIS A 333 17.21 5.08 2.33
N ASP A 334 18.41 4.62 1.95
CA ASP A 334 19.65 4.76 2.72
C ASP A 334 19.58 4.04 4.08
N GLU A 335 18.93 2.87 4.12
CA GLU A 335 18.65 2.10 5.32
C GLU A 335 19.27 0.70 5.28
N ILE A 336 19.42 0.07 6.45
CA ILE A 336 20.05 -1.24 6.60
C ILE A 336 19.13 -2.14 7.42
N PHE A 337 18.95 -3.37 6.97
CA PHE A 337 18.34 -4.44 7.73
C PHE A 337 19.09 -5.76 7.49
N ASP A 338 18.90 -6.74 8.36
CA ASP A 338 19.44 -8.08 8.14
C ASP A 338 18.29 -9.03 7.76
N LEU A 339 18.49 -9.85 6.72
CA LEU A 339 17.57 -10.88 6.26
C LEU A 339 18.13 -12.25 6.65
N ALA A 340 17.45 -12.97 7.54
CA ALA A 340 17.87 -14.29 7.99
C ALA A 340 16.92 -15.39 7.51
N VAL A 341 17.48 -16.58 7.29
CA VAL A 341 16.71 -17.79 6.97
C VAL A 341 16.86 -18.80 8.11
N GLU A 342 15.77 -19.02 8.83
CA GLU A 342 15.68 -19.92 9.97
C GLU A 342 14.61 -21.00 9.72
N GLY A 343 15.01 -22.13 9.12
CA GLY A 343 14.05 -23.11 8.59
C GLY A 343 13.44 -22.64 7.27
N PRO A 344 12.15 -22.94 6.97
CA PRO A 344 11.46 -22.36 5.81
C PRO A 344 11.10 -20.88 6.02
N ASN A 345 11.41 -20.29 7.19
CA ASN A 345 11.01 -18.94 7.54
C ASN A 345 12.07 -17.92 7.12
N ILE A 346 11.60 -16.78 6.64
CA ILE A 346 12.42 -15.60 6.38
C ILE A 346 12.17 -14.61 7.52
N ILE A 347 13.23 -14.11 8.14
CA ILE A 347 13.13 -13.15 9.23
C ILE A 347 13.83 -11.85 8.82
N VAL A 348 13.08 -10.75 8.85
CA VAL A 348 13.58 -9.40 8.61
C VAL A 348 13.89 -8.76 9.96
N TYR A 349 15.17 -8.49 10.20
CA TYR A 349 15.67 -7.84 11.40
C TYR A 349 16.01 -6.37 11.11
N PRO A 350 15.20 -5.39 11.55
CA PRO A 350 15.57 -3.98 11.49
C PRO A 350 16.91 -3.72 12.18
N ARG A 351 17.66 -2.74 11.65
CA ARG A 351 18.83 -2.15 12.31
C ARG A 351 18.54 -0.69 12.65
N GLU A 352 19.47 -0.04 13.34
CA GLU A 352 19.36 1.35 13.80
C GLU A 352 18.82 2.35 12.74
N PRO A 353 19.17 2.26 11.43
CA PRO A 353 18.58 3.15 10.42
C PRO A 353 17.28 2.64 9.78
N ALA A 354 16.83 1.41 10.05
CA ALA A 354 15.66 0.85 9.38
C ALA A 354 14.35 1.49 9.88
N THR A 355 13.51 1.88 8.94
CA THR A 355 12.14 2.37 9.21
C THR A 355 11.11 1.35 8.73
N ALA A 356 9.84 1.58 9.06
CA ALA A 356 8.71 0.78 8.56
C ALA A 356 8.75 0.61 7.03
N MET A 357 9.30 1.59 6.31
CA MET A 357 9.34 1.58 4.85
C MET A 357 10.23 0.50 4.25
N SER A 358 11.53 0.49 4.59
CA SER A 358 12.42 -0.54 4.01
C SER A 358 11.99 -1.94 4.42
N LEU A 359 11.32 -2.08 5.58
CA LEU A 359 10.72 -3.34 6.02
C LEU A 359 9.47 -3.70 5.21
N ARG A 360 8.60 -2.73 4.90
CA ARG A 360 7.41 -2.88 4.06
C ARG A 360 7.80 -3.26 2.63
N ASP A 361 8.74 -2.53 2.04
CA ASP A 361 9.24 -2.74 0.69
C ASP A 361 9.86 -4.13 0.53
N ILE A 362 10.74 -4.57 1.44
CA ILE A 362 11.32 -5.91 1.33
C ILE A 362 10.30 -7.01 1.52
N VAL A 363 9.33 -6.82 2.44
CA VAL A 363 8.24 -7.77 2.63
C VAL A 363 7.40 -7.87 1.37
N GLN A 364 7.02 -6.74 0.77
CA GLN A 364 6.29 -6.70 -0.49
C GLN A 364 7.06 -7.42 -1.61
N GLU A 365 8.36 -7.16 -1.78
CA GLU A 365 9.19 -7.82 -2.81
C GLU A 365 9.26 -9.35 -2.60
N ILE A 366 9.33 -9.82 -1.34
CA ILE A 366 9.26 -11.26 -1.03
C ILE A 366 7.88 -11.83 -1.38
N TYR A 367 6.81 -11.11 -1.08
CA TYR A 367 5.43 -11.50 -1.42
C TYR A 367 5.16 -11.53 -2.92
N GLU A 368 5.70 -10.59 -3.68
CA GLU A 368 5.59 -10.54 -5.14
C GLU A 368 6.33 -11.71 -5.78
N TYR A 369 7.45 -12.13 -5.19
CA TYR A 369 8.17 -13.33 -5.61
C TYR A 369 7.43 -14.62 -5.24
N ASP A 370 7.01 -14.73 -3.98
CA ASP A 370 6.36 -15.91 -3.43
C ASP A 370 5.22 -15.51 -2.48
N SER A 371 3.99 -15.50 -3.01
CA SER A 371 2.82 -15.07 -2.25
C SER A 371 2.36 -16.07 -1.19
N THR A 372 3.03 -17.21 -1.03
CA THR A 372 2.64 -18.26 -0.08
C THR A 372 2.98 -17.92 1.37
N TYR A 373 3.94 -17.02 1.60
CA TYR A 373 4.36 -16.59 2.94
C TYR A 373 3.24 -15.89 3.72
N SER A 374 3.07 -16.18 5.00
CA SER A 374 2.25 -15.39 5.94
C SER A 374 3.13 -14.50 6.79
N GLN A 375 2.64 -13.31 7.15
CA GLN A 375 3.41 -12.30 7.86
C GLN A 375 3.00 -12.25 9.32
N LYS A 376 4.01 -12.16 10.19
CA LYS A 376 3.80 -11.91 11.60
C LYS A 376 4.89 -10.98 12.13
N LYS A 377 4.48 -9.89 12.79
CA LYS A 377 5.39 -9.13 13.64
C LYS A 377 5.68 -9.94 14.90
N VAL A 378 6.96 -10.16 15.18
CA VAL A 378 7.43 -10.90 16.34
C VAL A 378 8.16 -9.93 17.26
N GLU A 379 7.59 -9.75 18.44
CA GLU A 379 8.27 -9.12 19.57
C GLU A 379 8.98 -10.21 20.36
N ASN A 380 10.26 -10.00 20.68
CA ASN A 380 11.03 -10.97 21.42
C ASN A 380 10.48 -11.17 22.86
N PRO A 381 10.12 -12.40 23.29
CA PRO A 381 9.81 -12.70 24.69
C PRO A 381 11.02 -12.68 25.65
N VAL A 382 12.23 -12.30 25.22
CA VAL A 382 13.44 -12.21 26.07
C VAL A 382 13.53 -10.87 26.83
N ALA A 383 12.46 -10.08 26.89
CA ALA A 383 12.23 -9.11 27.96
C ALA A 383 11.34 -9.72 29.06
N ARG A 384 11.83 -10.76 29.75
CA ARG A 384 11.33 -11.09 31.09
C ARG A 384 12.52 -11.26 32.04
N PRO A 385 12.47 -10.62 33.22
CA PRO A 385 13.62 -10.42 34.11
C PRO A 385 14.24 -11.72 34.65
#